data_AF-A0A7W7DMJ5-F1
#
_entry.id   AF-A0A7W7DMJ5-F1
#
_cell.length_a   1.000
_cell.length_b   1.000
_cell.length_c   1.000
_cell.angle_alpha   90.00
_cell.angle_beta   90.00
_cell.angle_gamma   90.00
#
_symmetry.space_group_name_H-M   'P 1'
#
loop_
_entity.id
_entity.type
_entity.pdbx_description
1 polymer ?
#
loop_
_entity_poly.entity_id
_entity_poly.type
_entity_poly.pdbx_seq_one_letter_code
_entity_poly.pdbx_strand_id
1 'polypeptide(L)'
;MKSHDFIGIARMISEADAQARERAADEVTDHLGAYTPAQASALATLLAATAVCEREHSALEAELHAIIELTSTGHVGLEHIAPLREIVLADLPPQLREYVSDLLEG
;
A
#
# COMPACT_ATOMS: atom_id res chain seq x y z
N MET A 1 7.92 6.02 -14.58
CA MET A 1 8.63 6.85 -13.60
C MET A 1 10.09 6.46 -13.62
N LYS A 2 11.03 7.41 -13.43
CA LYS A 2 12.46 7.09 -13.46
C LYS A 2 12.85 6.27 -12.23
N SER A 3 13.93 5.50 -12.34
CA SER A 3 14.38 4.60 -11.26
C SER A 3 14.72 5.34 -9.96
N HIS A 4 15.28 6.55 -10.03
CA HIS A 4 15.62 7.30 -8.82
C HIS A 4 14.40 7.71 -7.98
N ASP A 5 13.35 8.24 -8.62
CA ASP A 5 12.07 8.59 -7.99
C ASP A 5 11.41 7.34 -7.40
N PHE A 6 11.42 6.23 -8.16
CA PHE A 6 10.89 4.94 -7.71
C PHE A 6 11.52 4.46 -6.41
N ILE A 7 12.85 4.48 -6.36
CA ILE A 7 13.59 4.07 -5.17
C ILE A 7 13.38 5.07 -4.03
N GLY A 8 13.17 6.35 -4.33
CA GLY A 8 12.78 7.36 -3.35
C GLY A 8 11.47 7.00 -2.64
N ILE A 9 10.41 6.74 -3.41
CA ILE A 9 9.10 6.33 -2.88
C ILE A 9 9.23 5.02 -2.08
N ALA A 10 9.88 4.00 -2.64
CA ALA A 10 10.07 2.72 -1.95
C ALA A 10 10.80 2.87 -0.60
N ARG A 11 11.78 3.77 -0.54
CA ARG A 11 12.46 4.08 0.72
C ARG A 11 11.51 4.72 1.73
N MET A 12 10.70 5.69 1.32
CA MET A 12 9.77 6.38 2.22
C MET A 12 8.70 5.44 2.80
N ILE A 13 8.19 4.49 2.00
CA ILE A 13 7.28 3.43 2.49
C ILE A 13 7.91 2.61 3.61
N SER A 14 9.24 2.49 3.64
CA SER A 14 9.99 1.71 4.63
C SER A 14 10.56 2.57 5.77
N GLU A 15 10.25 3.86 5.84
CA GLU A 15 10.76 4.74 6.90
C GLU A 15 10.14 4.39 8.26
N ALA A 16 10.87 4.70 9.34
CA ALA A 16 10.41 4.42 10.69
C ALA A 16 9.25 5.34 11.13
N ASP A 17 9.21 6.55 10.58
CA ASP A 17 8.18 7.56 10.86
C ASP A 17 6.89 7.25 10.09
N ALA A 18 5.78 7.10 10.82
CA ALA A 18 4.48 6.83 10.23
C ALA A 18 4.01 7.95 9.30
N GLN A 19 4.35 9.21 9.63
CA GLN A 19 3.97 10.33 8.77
C GLN A 19 4.73 10.29 7.42
N ALA A 20 5.95 9.77 7.40
CA ALA A 20 6.69 9.56 6.16
C ALA A 20 6.05 8.45 5.31
N ARG A 21 5.55 7.38 5.95
CA ARG A 21 4.86 6.29 5.25
C ARG A 21 3.51 6.72 4.69
N GLU A 22 2.73 7.47 5.46
CA GLU A 22 1.47 8.10 5.01
C GLU A 22 1.70 8.94 3.75
N ARG A 23 2.67 9.87 3.79
CA ARG A 23 3.04 10.68 2.62
C ARG A 23 3.52 9.84 1.43
N ALA A 24 4.21 8.74 1.71
CA ALA A 24 4.67 7.86 0.64
C ALA A 24 3.50 7.16 -0.05
N ALA A 25 2.47 6.75 0.70
CA ALA A 25 1.25 6.18 0.14
C ALA A 25 0.48 7.20 -0.71
N ASP A 26 0.40 8.46 -0.27
CA ASP A 26 -0.16 9.55 -1.08
C ASP A 26 0.65 9.78 -2.37
N GLU A 27 1.98 9.79 -2.27
CA GLU A 27 2.84 9.96 -3.45
C GLU A 27 2.71 8.77 -4.42
N VAL A 28 2.39 7.58 -3.89
CA VAL A 28 2.06 6.42 -4.72
C VAL A 28 0.85 6.71 -5.59
N THR A 29 -0.24 7.22 -5.01
CA THR A 29 -1.50 7.48 -5.74
C THR A 29 -1.39 8.67 -6.71
N ASP A 30 -0.57 9.68 -6.38
CA ASP A 30 -0.31 10.82 -7.26
C ASP A 30 0.34 10.43 -8.60
N HIS A 31 1.07 9.32 -8.64
CA HIS A 31 1.87 8.90 -9.80
C HIS A 31 1.40 7.59 -10.45
N LEU A 32 0.16 7.14 -10.19
CA LEU A 32 -0.37 5.85 -10.70
C LEU A 32 -0.12 5.63 -12.19
N GLY A 33 -0.42 6.63 -13.02
CA GLY A 33 -0.24 6.57 -14.48
C GLY A 33 1.22 6.58 -14.95
N ALA A 34 2.17 6.82 -14.05
CA ALA A 34 3.59 6.85 -14.37
C ALA A 34 4.28 5.50 -14.14
N TYR A 35 3.70 4.56 -13.40
CA TYR A 35 4.35 3.29 -13.10
C TYR A 35 4.35 2.34 -14.30
N THR A 36 5.45 1.60 -14.45
CA THR A 36 5.41 0.36 -15.22
C THR A 36 4.65 -0.72 -14.43
N PRO A 37 4.13 -1.78 -15.08
CA PRO A 37 3.44 -2.86 -14.36
C PRO A 37 4.29 -3.47 -13.23
N ALA A 38 5.59 -3.66 -13.46
CA ALA A 38 6.51 -4.20 -12.46
C ALA A 38 6.77 -3.23 -11.29
N GLN A 39 6.72 -1.91 -11.54
CA GLN A 39 6.83 -0.92 -10.47
C GLN A 39 5.56 -0.88 -9.62
N ALA A 40 4.39 -0.93 -10.25
CA ALA A 40 3.10 -0.95 -9.56
C ALA A 40 2.97 -2.18 -8.65
N SER A 41 3.29 -3.38 -9.17
CA SER A 41 3.24 -4.60 -8.38
C SER A 41 4.26 -4.62 -7.25
N ALA A 42 5.48 -4.12 -7.47
CA ALA A 42 6.49 -4.02 -6.41
C ALA A 42 6.08 -3.05 -5.28
N LEU A 43 5.47 -1.89 -5.62
CA LEU A 43 4.97 -0.95 -4.61
C LEU A 43 3.81 -1.54 -3.82
N ALA A 44 2.88 -2.24 -4.48
CA ALA A 44 1.78 -2.91 -3.80
C ALA A 44 2.26 -3.97 -2.81
N THR A 45 3.26 -4.78 -3.20
CA THR A 45 3.87 -5.76 -2.28
C THR A 45 4.56 -5.10 -1.11
N LEU A 46 5.27 -3.99 -1.33
CA LEU A 46 5.94 -3.28 -0.26
C LEU A 46 4.92 -2.63 0.70
N LEU A 47 3.92 -1.94 0.18
CA LEU A 47 2.83 -1.35 0.97
C LEU A 47 2.08 -2.41 1.77
N ALA A 48 1.75 -3.56 1.17
CA ALA A 48 1.08 -4.65 1.86
C ALA A 48 1.91 -5.20 3.02
N ALA A 49 3.23 -5.34 2.84
CA ALA A 49 4.13 -5.78 3.90
C ALA A 49 4.25 -4.73 5.02
N THR A 50 4.27 -3.44 4.66
CA THR A 50 4.30 -2.33 5.63
C THR A 50 3.01 -2.24 6.44
N ALA A 51 1.85 -2.36 5.78
CA ALA A 51 0.53 -2.30 6.41
C ALA A 51 0.32 -3.35 7.50
N VAL A 52 0.92 -4.53 7.37
CA VAL A 52 0.89 -5.58 8.42
C VAL A 52 1.54 -5.10 9.73
N CYS A 53 2.56 -4.24 9.64
CA CYS A 53 3.30 -3.73 10.78
C CYS A 53 2.83 -2.35 11.26
N GLU A 54 1.91 -1.71 10.52
CA GLU A 54 1.49 -0.35 10.78
C GLU A 54 0.60 -0.27 12.04
N ARG A 55 0.90 0.72 12.89
CA ARG A 55 0.19 0.97 14.15
C ARG A 55 -0.54 2.29 14.14
N GLU A 56 -0.10 3.24 13.32
CA GLU A 56 -0.78 4.52 13.14
C GLU A 56 -1.91 4.35 12.12
N HIS A 57 -3.15 4.53 12.58
CA HIS A 57 -4.32 4.29 11.74
C HIS A 57 -4.39 5.18 10.49
N SER A 58 -3.89 6.43 10.55
CA SER A 58 -3.88 7.31 9.38
C SER A 58 -2.94 6.80 8.29
N ALA A 59 -1.75 6.35 8.68
CA ALA A 59 -0.79 5.73 7.77
C ALA A 59 -1.34 4.43 7.20
N LEU A 60 -1.96 3.58 8.03
CA LEU A 60 -2.57 2.34 7.57
C LEU A 60 -3.70 2.60 6.56
N GLU A 61 -4.55 3.60 6.83
CA GLU A 61 -5.61 4.00 5.89
C GLU A 61 -5.04 4.43 4.54
N ALA A 62 -4.02 5.29 4.56
CA ALA A 62 -3.36 5.76 3.35
C ALA A 62 -2.69 4.61 2.57
N GLU A 63 -2.01 3.70 3.27
CA GLU A 63 -1.39 2.51 2.66
C GLU A 63 -2.42 1.59 2.00
N LEU A 64 -3.53 1.28 2.69
CA LEU A 64 -4.60 0.45 2.15
C LEU A 64 -5.29 1.12 0.96
N HIS A 65 -5.53 2.44 1.04
CA HIS A 65 -6.06 3.21 -0.08
C HIS A 65 -5.13 3.17 -1.30
N ALA A 66 -3.82 3.36 -1.10
CA ALA A 66 -2.84 3.26 -2.17
C ALA A 66 -2.80 1.87 -2.81
N ILE A 67 -2.99 0.80 -2.03
CA ILE A 67 -3.10 -0.56 -2.56
C ILE A 67 -4.35 -0.71 -3.44
N ILE A 68 -5.50 -0.18 -3.04
CA ILE A 68 -6.75 -0.19 -3.85
C ILE A 68 -6.53 0.54 -5.17
N GLU A 69 -5.92 1.71 -5.13
CA GLU A 69 -5.64 2.47 -6.35
C GLU A 69 -4.67 1.73 -7.27
N LEU A 70 -3.65 1.07 -6.72
CA LEU A 70 -2.73 0.22 -7.47
C LEU A 70 -3.42 -1.02 -8.07
N THR A 71 -4.35 -1.67 -7.37
CA THR A 71 -5.12 -2.82 -7.91
C THR A 71 -6.03 -2.39 -9.04
N SER A 72 -6.59 -1.18 -8.98
CA SER A 72 -7.41 -0.60 -10.06
C SER A 72 -6.67 -0.47 -11.40
N THR A 73 -5.33 -0.42 -11.39
CA THR A 73 -4.52 -0.38 -12.62
C THR A 73 -4.52 -1.70 -13.41
N GLY A 74 -4.96 -2.80 -12.79
CA GLY A 74 -4.91 -4.15 -13.36
C GLY A 74 -3.52 -4.79 -13.40
N HIS A 75 -2.51 -4.14 -12.80
CA HIS A 75 -1.14 -4.68 -12.69
C HIS A 75 -0.87 -5.40 -11.37
N VAL A 76 -1.81 -5.35 -10.43
CA VAL A 76 -1.66 -5.89 -9.07
C VAL A 76 -2.77 -6.90 -8.81
N GLY A 77 -2.40 -8.18 -8.79
CA GLY A 77 -3.24 -9.30 -8.35
C GLY A 77 -3.10 -9.63 -6.86
N LEU A 78 -3.97 -10.53 -6.37
CA LEU A 78 -4.03 -11.00 -4.97
C LEU A 78 -2.70 -11.54 -4.44
N GLU A 79 -1.83 -12.07 -5.29
CA GLU A 79 -0.50 -12.55 -4.92
C GLU A 79 0.43 -11.44 -4.43
N HIS A 80 0.25 -10.21 -4.93
CA HIS A 80 1.09 -9.07 -4.55
C HIS A 80 0.68 -8.49 -3.20
N ILE A 81 -0.60 -8.65 -2.82
CA ILE A 81 -1.19 -8.13 -1.59
C ILE A 81 -1.47 -9.23 -0.56
N ALA A 82 -0.96 -10.44 -0.82
CA ALA A 82 -1.09 -11.58 0.07
C ALA A 82 -0.65 -11.32 1.53
N PRO A 83 0.34 -10.44 1.82
CA PRO A 83 0.70 -10.10 3.20
C PRO A 83 -0.46 -9.55 4.03
N LEU A 84 -1.44 -8.87 3.42
CA LEU A 84 -2.60 -8.32 4.15
C LEU A 84 -3.40 -9.38 4.92
N ARG A 85 -3.28 -10.67 4.53
CA ARG A 85 -3.89 -11.80 5.27
C ARG A 85 -3.33 -11.98 6.68
N GLU A 86 -2.19 -11.39 6.98
CA GLU A 86 -1.57 -11.41 8.32
C GLU A 86 -2.20 -10.39 9.28
N ILE A 87 -2.98 -9.43 8.78
CA ILE A 87 -3.66 -8.42 9.59
C ILE A 87 -4.80 -9.06 10.38
N VAL A 88 -4.79 -8.84 11.69
CA VAL A 88 -5.86 -9.31 12.59
C VAL A 88 -7.02 -8.30 12.53
N LEU A 89 -8.03 -8.58 11.70
CA LEU A 89 -9.19 -7.71 11.48
C LEU A 89 -9.97 -7.31 12.75
N ALA A 90 -9.89 -8.13 13.79
CA ALA A 90 -10.54 -7.85 15.07
C ALA A 90 -9.93 -6.64 15.81
N ASP A 91 -8.64 -6.37 15.56
CA ASP A 91 -7.88 -5.30 16.22
C ASP A 91 -8.04 -3.95 15.49
N LEU A 92 -8.61 -3.96 14.28
CA LEU A 92 -8.81 -2.76 13.47
C LEU A 92 -10.12 -2.01 13.80
N PRO A 93 -10.10 -0.66 13.67
CA PRO A 93 -11.32 0.13 13.51
C PRO A 93 -12.21 -0.42 12.39
N PRO A 94 -13.55 -0.31 12.49
CA PRO A 94 -14.47 -0.83 11.49
C PRO A 94 -14.16 -0.38 10.06
N GLN A 95 -13.77 0.88 9.87
CA GLN A 95 -13.46 1.44 8.55
C GLN A 95 -12.29 0.70 7.89
N LEU A 96 -11.18 0.51 8.62
CA LEU A 96 -10.00 -0.17 8.07
C LEU A 96 -10.24 -1.66 7.84
N ARG A 97 -11.15 -2.27 8.60
CA ARG A 97 -11.58 -3.64 8.36
C ARG A 97 -12.24 -3.79 6.99
N GLU A 98 -13.10 -2.84 6.59
CA GLU A 98 -13.76 -2.84 5.28
C GLU A 98 -12.71 -2.77 4.16
N TYR A 99 -11.73 -1.86 4.26
CA TYR A 99 -10.61 -1.77 3.30
C TYR A 99 -9.88 -3.12 3.10
N VAL A 100 -9.50 -3.79 4.20
CA VAL A 100 -8.76 -5.05 4.11
C VAL A 100 -9.62 -6.17 3.53
N SER A 101 -10.90 -6.25 3.93
CA SER A 101 -11.82 -7.24 3.37
C SER A 101 -12.03 -7.04 1.88
N ASP A 102 -12.31 -5.82 1.42
CA ASP A 102 -12.55 -5.49 0.01
C ASP A 102 -11.33 -5.87 -0.86
N LEU A 103 -10.12 -5.57 -0.38
CA LEU A 103 -8.87 -5.93 -1.04
C LEU A 103 -8.65 -7.44 -1.17
N LEU A 104 -9.10 -8.23 -0.19
CA LEU A 104 -8.89 -9.69 -0.18
C LEU A 104 -10.01 -10.47 -0.87
N GLU A 105 -11.20 -9.88 -1.03
CA GLU A 105 -12.35 -10.51 -1.68
C GLU A 105 -12.32 -10.38 -3.21
N GLY A 106 -11.73 -9.29 -3.75
CA GLY A 106 -11.42 -9.12 -5.18
C GLY A 106 -12.61 -8.73 -6.06
#